data_AF-A0A347AF24-F1
#
_entry.id   AF-A0A347AF24-F1
#
_cell.length_a   1.000
_cell.length_b   1.000
_cell.length_c   1.000
_cell.angle_alpha   90.00
_cell.angle_beta   90.00
_cell.angle_gamma   90.00
#
_symmetry.space_group_name_H-M   'P 1'
#
loop_
_entity.id
_entity.type
_entity.pdbx_description
1 polymer ?
#
loop_
_entity_poly.entity_id
_entity_poly.type
_entity_poly.pdbx_seq_one_letter_code
_entity_poly.pdbx_strand_id
1 'polypeptide(L)'
;MIIAKPEWFSRRKYGGWGLNIKTWQGAVYLICVLSILVLIQTLPFWNTTQRLIITGGWLTFLFLDLVDVMWKLKKDERERMHEAIAERNAAWGMMLVLVIGVLIELLYYGLHHKLYVDPFLIGALIIGVIIKAVSNYWLGKHD
;
A
#
# COMPACT_ATOMS: atom_id res chain seq x y z
N MET A 1 -16.74 -1.88 6.99
CA MET A 1 -16.47 -3.21 7.56
C MET A 1 -16.98 -4.17 6.53
N ILE A 2 -16.06 -4.80 5.81
CA ILE A 2 -16.43 -5.69 4.71
C ILE A 2 -16.37 -7.13 5.22
N ILE A 3 -15.26 -7.57 5.82
CA ILE A 3 -15.17 -8.86 6.55
C ILE A 3 -14.25 -8.79 7.78
N ALA A 4 -13.05 -8.20 7.66
CA ALA A 4 -12.08 -8.16 8.75
C ALA A 4 -12.56 -7.27 9.92
N LYS A 5 -12.38 -7.76 11.15
CA LYS A 5 -12.72 -6.98 12.36
C LYS A 5 -11.48 -6.31 12.96
N PRO A 6 -11.54 -5.03 13.35
CA PRO A 6 -10.42 -4.33 13.97
C PRO A 6 -9.90 -5.00 15.24
N GLU A 7 -10.78 -5.64 16.01
CA GLU A 7 -10.44 -6.35 17.25
C GLU A 7 -9.44 -7.50 17.02
N TRP A 8 -9.40 -8.06 15.81
CA TRP A 8 -8.52 -9.17 15.48
C TRP A 8 -7.07 -8.74 15.25
N PHE A 9 -6.87 -7.45 15.04
CA PHE A 9 -5.59 -6.87 14.66
C PHE A 9 -5.15 -5.80 15.66
N SER A 10 -3.87 -5.52 15.65
CA SER A 10 -3.29 -4.38 16.33
C SER A 10 -2.39 -3.63 15.34
N ARG A 11 -2.05 -2.39 15.67
CA ARG A 11 -1.11 -1.63 14.85
C ARG A 11 0.27 -2.31 14.87
N ARG A 12 0.89 -2.43 13.71
CA ARG A 12 2.31 -2.81 13.60
C ARG A 12 3.18 -1.61 13.97
N LYS A 13 3.97 -1.73 15.04
CA LYS A 13 4.88 -0.67 15.50
C LYS A 13 6.27 -0.75 14.84
N TYR A 14 6.73 -1.97 14.58
CA TYR A 14 8.06 -2.26 14.02
C TYR A 14 7.92 -3.23 12.84
N GLY A 15 8.85 -3.17 11.88
CA GLY A 15 8.87 -4.10 10.74
C GLY A 15 7.98 -3.71 9.56
N GLY A 16 7.77 -2.41 9.36
CA GLY A 16 7.10 -1.85 8.18
C GLY A 16 5.63 -1.49 8.38
N TRP A 17 4.93 -1.27 7.27
CA TRP A 17 3.53 -0.89 7.25
C TRP A 17 2.59 -2.06 7.52
N GLY A 18 1.41 -1.74 8.04
CA GLY A 18 0.28 -2.67 8.13
C GLY A 18 -0.09 -3.05 9.56
N LEU A 19 -0.63 -4.27 9.67
CA LEU A 19 -1.26 -4.78 10.88
C LEU A 19 -0.42 -5.90 11.51
N ASN A 20 -0.53 -6.02 12.83
CA ASN A 20 -0.08 -7.17 13.58
C ASN A 20 -1.31 -8.01 13.98
N ILE A 21 -1.13 -9.32 14.03
CA ILE A 21 -2.20 -10.25 14.40
C ILE A 21 -2.32 -10.20 15.92
N LYS A 22 -3.51 -9.87 16.44
CA LYS A 22 -3.78 -9.82 17.88
C LYS A 22 -4.46 -11.09 18.38
N THR A 23 -5.26 -11.74 17.53
CA THR A 23 -6.12 -12.88 17.90
C THR A 23 -5.99 -14.04 16.92
N TRP A 24 -6.39 -15.24 17.34
CA TRP A 24 -6.42 -16.41 16.46
C TRP A 24 -7.42 -16.23 15.31
N GLN A 25 -8.52 -15.50 15.51
CA GLN A 25 -9.47 -15.20 14.42
C GLN A 25 -8.80 -14.38 13.31
N GLY A 26 -7.93 -13.43 13.67
CA GLY A 26 -7.12 -12.67 12.72
C GLY A 26 -6.12 -13.55 11.96
N ALA A 27 -5.53 -14.53 12.64
CA ALA A 27 -4.65 -15.51 12.00
C ALA A 27 -5.41 -16.39 11.00
N VAL A 28 -6.57 -16.93 11.39
CA VAL A 28 -7.43 -17.74 10.51
C VAL A 28 -7.90 -16.92 9.32
N TYR A 29 -8.34 -15.68 9.53
CA TYR A 29 -8.69 -14.77 8.43
C TYR A 29 -7.54 -14.62 7.44
N LEU A 30 -6.33 -14.30 7.90
CA LEU A 30 -5.17 -14.13 7.01
C LEU A 30 -4.82 -15.42 6.27
N ILE A 31 -4.84 -16.57 6.95
CA ILE A 31 -4.59 -17.88 6.31
C ILE A 31 -5.64 -18.16 5.24
N CYS A 32 -6.92 -17.90 5.50
CA CYS A 32 -7.98 -18.09 4.51
C CYS A 32 -7.76 -17.19 3.29
N VAL A 33 -7.49 -15.90 3.52
CA VAL A 33 -7.31 -14.93 2.45
C VAL A 33 -6.08 -15.24 1.59
N LEU A 34 -4.97 -15.63 2.21
CA LEU A 34 -3.75 -16.04 1.51
C LEU A 34 -3.93 -17.38 0.79
N SER A 35 -4.64 -18.33 1.40
CA SER A 35 -4.96 -19.62 0.76
C SER A 35 -5.78 -19.42 -0.51
N ILE A 36 -6.77 -18.52 -0.50
CA ILE A 36 -7.54 -18.18 -1.70
C ILE A 36 -6.64 -17.62 -2.79
N LEU A 37 -5.71 -16.72 -2.43
CA LEU A 37 -4.75 -16.18 -3.39
C LEU A 37 -3.88 -17.31 -4.00
N VAL A 38 -3.40 -18.24 -3.18
CA VAL A 38 -2.63 -19.41 -3.67
C VAL A 38 -3.49 -20.25 -4.62
N LEU A 39 -4.74 -20.54 -4.28
CA LEU A 39 -5.64 -21.31 -5.13
C LEU A 39 -5.90 -20.63 -6.48
N ILE A 40 -6.11 -19.31 -6.51
CA ILE A 40 -6.28 -18.55 -7.76
C ILE A 40 -5.04 -18.72 -8.68
N GLN A 41 -3.85 -18.75 -8.09
CA GLN A 41 -2.60 -18.85 -8.85
C GLN A 41 -2.25 -20.27 -9.31
N THR A 42 -2.54 -21.29 -8.50
CA THR A 42 -2.12 -22.68 -8.77
C THR A 42 -3.12 -23.47 -9.59
N LEU A 43 -4.41 -23.10 -9.58
CA LEU A 43 -5.42 -23.83 -10.33
C LEU A 43 -5.23 -23.65 -11.85
N PRO A 44 -5.20 -24.75 -12.62
CA PRO A 44 -4.95 -24.73 -14.07
C PRO A 44 -6.17 -24.31 -14.90
N PHE A 45 -7.31 -24.01 -14.26
CA PHE A 45 -8.58 -23.74 -14.93
C PHE A 45 -8.66 -22.34 -15.58
N TRP A 46 -7.80 -21.41 -15.16
CA TRP A 46 -7.88 -20.01 -15.55
C TRP A 46 -6.87 -19.67 -16.64
N ASN A 47 -7.30 -18.98 -17.70
CA ASN A 47 -6.36 -18.37 -18.64
C ASN A 47 -5.70 -17.12 -18.01
N THR A 48 -4.56 -16.67 -18.55
CA THR A 48 -3.74 -15.57 -18.00
C THR A 48 -4.54 -14.31 -17.73
N THR A 49 -5.39 -13.88 -18.68
CA THR A 49 -6.22 -12.67 -18.52
C THR A 49 -7.24 -12.83 -17.39
N GLN A 50 -7.89 -13.98 -17.29
CA GLN A 50 -8.87 -14.24 -16.22
C GLN A 50 -8.17 -14.27 -14.86
N ARG A 51 -7.02 -14.95 -14.76
CA ARG A 51 -6.21 -15.01 -13.55
C ARG A 51 -5.80 -13.61 -13.10
N LEU A 52 -5.38 -12.75 -14.03
CA LEU A 52 -5.00 -11.37 -13.76
C LEU A 52 -6.18 -10.55 -13.24
N ILE A 53 -7.34 -10.62 -13.89
CA ILE A 53 -8.55 -9.89 -13.48
C ILE A 53 -9.00 -10.35 -12.08
N ILE A 54 -9.08 -11.67 -11.85
CA ILE A 54 -9.53 -12.23 -10.57
C ILE A 54 -8.54 -11.88 -9.45
N THR A 55 -7.24 -11.99 -9.72
CA THR A 55 -6.21 -11.62 -8.74
C THR A 55 -6.26 -10.13 -8.43
N GLY A 56 -6.40 -9.27 -9.44
CA GLY A 56 -6.53 -7.83 -9.25
C GLY A 56 -7.76 -7.48 -8.41
N GLY A 57 -8.91 -8.10 -8.70
CA GLY A 57 -10.13 -7.94 -7.92
C GLY A 57 -9.96 -8.42 -6.47
N TRP A 58 -9.32 -9.58 -6.26
CA TRP A 58 -9.06 -10.14 -4.94
C TRP A 58 -8.12 -9.27 -4.10
N LEU A 59 -7.02 -8.80 -4.70
CA LEU A 59 -6.07 -7.91 -4.04
C LEU A 59 -6.71 -6.56 -3.70
N THR A 60 -7.56 -6.03 -4.60
CA THR A 60 -8.31 -4.79 -4.34
C THR A 60 -9.28 -4.97 -3.18
N PHE A 61 -10.02 -6.08 -3.15
CA PHE A 61 -10.90 -6.43 -2.04
C PHE A 61 -10.13 -6.52 -0.71
N LEU A 62 -9.03 -7.26 -0.69
CA LEU A 62 -8.16 -7.41 0.48
C LEU A 62 -7.64 -6.05 0.95
N PHE A 63 -7.16 -5.23 0.03
CA PHE A 63 -6.67 -3.88 0.31
C PHE A 63 -7.75 -3.02 0.98
N LEU A 64 -8.95 -2.97 0.41
CA LEU A 64 -10.07 -2.20 0.98
C LEU A 64 -10.47 -2.69 2.38
N ASP A 65 -10.50 -4.01 2.59
CA ASP A 65 -10.89 -4.60 3.88
C ASP A 65 -9.85 -4.31 4.97
N LEU A 66 -8.55 -4.43 4.66
CA LEU A 66 -7.49 -4.08 5.61
C LEU A 66 -7.37 -2.57 5.86
N VAL A 67 -7.60 -1.73 4.85
CA VAL A 67 -7.61 -0.27 5.03
C VAL A 67 -8.76 0.16 5.93
N ASP A 68 -9.97 -0.42 5.78
CA ASP A 68 -11.10 -0.16 6.69
C ASP A 68 -10.75 -0.54 8.15
N VAL A 69 -10.03 -1.66 8.35
CA VAL A 69 -9.52 -2.04 9.66
C VAL A 69 -8.51 -1.03 10.19
N MET A 70 -7.50 -0.67 9.39
CA MET A 70 -6.46 0.29 9.78
C MET A 70 -7.04 1.65 10.17
N TRP A 71 -8.09 2.09 9.47
CA TRP A 71 -8.80 3.33 9.76
C TRP A 71 -9.54 3.31 11.11
N LYS A 72 -10.09 2.14 11.48
CA LYS A 72 -10.91 1.98 12.70
C LYS A 72 -10.10 1.63 13.94
N LEU A 73 -8.82 1.31 13.80
CA LEU A 73 -7.96 1.07 14.95
C LEU A 73 -7.78 2.37 15.73
N LYS A 74 -8.19 2.33 17.01
CA LYS A 74 -7.95 3.43 17.94
C LYS A 74 -6.44 3.60 18.14
N LYS A 75 -5.99 4.85 18.17
CA LYS A 75 -4.60 5.24 18.37
C LYS A 75 -4.55 6.24 19.51
N ASP A 76 -3.60 6.06 20.40
CA ASP A 76 -3.31 7.05 21.43
C ASP A 76 -2.60 8.26 20.81
N GLU A 77 -2.62 9.41 21.47
CA GLU A 77 -1.98 10.64 20.98
C GLU A 77 -0.50 10.46 20.69
N ARG A 78 0.22 9.79 21.60
CA ARG A 78 1.64 9.46 21.42
C ARG A 78 1.87 8.55 20.22
N GLU A 79 0.98 7.57 20.02
CA GLU A 79 1.08 6.66 18.88
C GLU A 79 0.84 7.38 17.56
N ARG A 80 -0.13 8.30 17.51
CA ARG A 80 -0.41 9.14 16.34
C ARG A 80 0.77 10.03 15.98
N MET A 81 1.42 10.64 16.97
CA MET A 81 2.62 11.45 16.75
C MET A 81 3.78 10.63 16.19
N HIS A 82 4.10 9.48 16.80
CA HIS A 82 5.16 8.61 16.29
C HIS A 82 4.86 8.09 14.88
N GLU A 83 3.59 7.78 14.59
CA GLU A 83 3.16 7.40 13.24
C GLU A 83 3.40 8.52 12.23
N ALA A 84 2.95 9.74 12.53
CA ALA A 84 3.11 10.87 11.63
C ALA A 84 4.59 11.12 11.28
N ILE A 85 5.49 11.02 12.27
CA ILE A 85 6.94 11.16 12.06
C ILE A 85 7.49 10.00 11.21
N ALA A 86 7.12 8.76 11.54
CA ALA A 86 7.58 7.58 10.82
C ALA A 86 7.10 7.59 9.36
N GLU A 87 5.83 7.88 9.11
CA GLU A 87 5.25 7.97 7.77
C GLU A 87 5.86 9.12 6.97
N ARG A 88 6.13 10.27 7.60
CA ARG A 88 6.84 11.37 6.95
C ARG A 88 8.25 10.94 6.51
N ASN A 89 8.99 10.26 7.38
CA ASN A 89 10.35 9.81 7.07
C ASN A 89 10.34 8.73 5.98
N ALA A 90 9.39 7.79 6.03
CA ALA A 90 9.20 6.78 4.99
C ALA A 90 8.87 7.42 3.63
N ALA A 91 7.95 8.39 3.61
CA ALA A 91 7.60 9.13 2.41
C ALA A 91 8.81 9.86 1.79
N TRP A 92 9.62 10.54 2.61
CA TRP A 92 10.85 11.18 2.14
C TRP A 92 11.86 10.18 1.58
N GLY A 93 12.07 9.05 2.28
CA GLY A 93 12.98 8.00 1.82
C GLY A 93 12.55 7.41 0.48
N MET A 94 11.26 7.08 0.34
CA MET A 94 10.72 6.56 -0.93
C MET A 94 10.78 7.59 -2.05
N MET A 95 10.43 8.86 -1.78
CA MET A 95 10.52 9.92 -2.79
C MET A 95 11.95 10.06 -3.31
N LEU A 96 12.95 10.01 -2.43
CA LEU A 96 14.35 10.07 -2.83
C LEU A 96 14.72 8.89 -3.75
N VAL A 97 14.32 7.67 -3.40
CA VAL A 97 14.58 6.47 -4.23
C VAL A 97 13.87 6.56 -5.58
N LEU A 98 12.61 6.99 -5.62
CA LEU A 98 11.85 7.15 -6.86
C LEU A 98 12.46 8.21 -7.78
N VAL A 99 12.85 9.36 -7.23
CA VAL A 99 13.51 10.43 -8.00
C VAL A 99 14.85 9.96 -8.56
N ILE A 100 15.66 9.27 -7.75
CA ILE A 100 16.92 8.68 -8.22
C ILE A 100 16.65 7.64 -9.31
N GLY A 101 15.64 6.79 -9.15
CA GLY A 101 15.24 5.81 -10.16
C GLY A 101 14.91 6.44 -11.51
N VAL A 102 14.08 7.50 -11.51
CA VAL A 102 13.76 8.27 -12.72
C VAL A 102 15.01 8.89 -13.35
N LEU A 103 15.90 9.48 -12.54
CA LEU A 103 17.16 10.05 -13.04
C LEU A 103 18.06 8.99 -13.70
N ILE A 104 18.17 7.81 -13.09
CA ILE A 104 18.95 6.70 -13.65
C ILE A 104 18.36 6.25 -14.98
N GLU A 105 17.04 6.08 -15.09
CA GLU A 105 16.40 5.69 -16.34
C GLU A 105 16.60 6.73 -17.44
N LEU A 106 16.41 8.00 -17.12
CA LEU A 106 16.63 9.09 -18.08
C LEU A 106 18.07 9.10 -18.62
N LEU A 107 19.06 8.94 -17.74
CA LEU A 107 20.46 8.89 -18.15
C LEU A 107 20.76 7.63 -18.97
N TYR A 108 20.33 6.47 -18.50
CA TYR A 108 20.58 5.19 -19.16
C TYR A 108 19.97 5.14 -20.56
N TYR A 109 18.67 5.41 -20.68
CA TYR A 109 18.00 5.39 -21.98
C TYR A 109 18.45 6.55 -22.86
N GLY A 110 18.73 7.72 -22.28
CA GLY A 110 19.30 8.87 -22.99
C GLY A 110 20.64 8.55 -23.67
N LEU A 111 21.54 7.84 -22.98
CA LEU A 111 22.81 7.36 -23.54
C LEU A 111 22.61 6.35 -24.68
N HIS A 112 21.50 5.60 -24.66
CA HIS A 112 21.11 4.68 -25.72
C HIS A 112 20.23 5.32 -26.81
N HIS A 113 20.13 6.66 -26.85
CA HIS A 113 19.29 7.42 -27.78
C HIS A 113 17.81 7.00 -27.77
N LYS A 114 17.31 6.54 -26.62
CA LYS A 114 15.90 6.22 -26.39
C LYS A 114 15.35 7.15 -25.33
N LEU A 115 14.14 7.65 -25.54
CA LEU A 115 13.40 8.37 -24.50
C LEU A 115 12.43 7.38 -23.87
N TYR A 116 12.80 6.87 -22.70
CA TYR A 116 11.96 5.98 -21.91
C TYR A 116 12.17 6.26 -20.43
N VAL A 117 11.06 6.33 -19.71
CA VAL A 117 10.99 6.33 -18.25
C VAL A 117 9.78 5.48 -17.91
N ASP A 118 9.89 4.64 -16.88
CA ASP A 118 8.79 3.82 -16.42
C ASP A 118 7.60 4.73 -16.00
N PRO A 119 6.44 4.61 -16.68
CA PRO A 119 5.25 5.37 -16.33
C PRO A 119 4.78 5.14 -14.89
N PHE A 120 5.09 4.00 -14.28
CA PHE A 120 4.75 3.72 -12.89
C PHE A 120 5.57 4.55 -11.91
N LEU A 121 6.86 4.78 -12.19
CA LEU A 121 7.71 5.65 -11.35
C LEU A 121 7.22 7.10 -11.41
N ILE A 122 6.95 7.59 -12.62
CA ILE A 122 6.38 8.94 -12.82
C ILE A 122 5.00 9.04 -12.15
N GLY A 123 4.13 8.05 -12.39
CA GLY A 123 2.80 7.99 -11.81
C GLY A 123 2.82 8.02 -10.28
N ALA A 124 3.71 7.26 -9.65
CA ALA A 124 3.88 7.24 -8.19
C ALA A 124 4.25 8.63 -7.64
N LEU A 125 5.17 9.35 -8.29
CA LEU A 125 5.57 10.70 -7.89
C LEU A 125 4.42 11.69 -8.05
N ILE A 126 3.72 11.68 -9.19
CA ILE A 126 2.59 12.59 -9.45
C ILE A 126 1.46 12.34 -8.45
N ILE A 127 1.06 11.09 -8.26
CA ILE A 127 -0.01 10.71 -7.31
C ILE A 127 0.39 11.12 -5.90
N GLY A 128 1.65 10.88 -5.49
CA GLY A 128 2.16 11.31 -4.18
C GLY A 128 2.06 12.81 -3.96
N VAL A 129 2.40 13.63 -4.96
CA VAL A 129 2.28 15.10 -4.90
C VAL A 129 0.81 15.53 -4.78
N ILE A 130 -0.08 14.93 -5.58
CA ILE A 130 -1.52 15.25 -5.55
C ILE A 130 -2.10 14.92 -4.17
N ILE A 131 -1.85 13.71 -3.66
CA ILE A 131 -2.35 13.29 -2.35
C ILE A 131 -1.86 14.24 -1.25
N LYS A 132 -0.57 14.61 -1.27
CA LYS A 132 0.00 15.57 -0.30
C LYS A 132 -0.65 16.94 -0.40
N ALA A 133 -0.83 17.47 -1.61
CA ALA A 133 -1.44 18.78 -1.84
C ALA A 133 -2.89 18.80 -1.35
N VAL A 134 -3.70 17.80 -1.70
CA VAL A 134 -5.09 17.67 -1.27
C VAL A 134 -5.18 17.54 0.25
N SER A 135 -4.31 16.72 0.86
CA SER A 135 -4.28 16.52 2.31
C SER A 135 -3.95 17.82 3.05
N ASN A 136 -2.94 18.56 2.59
CA ASN A 136 -2.58 19.86 3.17
C ASN A 136 -3.68 20.90 3.02
N TYR A 137 -4.32 20.97 1.85
CA TYR A 137 -5.43 21.89 1.61
C TYR A 137 -6.62 21.58 2.53
N TRP A 138 -6.97 20.29 2.68
CA TRP A 138 -8.05 19.88 3.56
C TRP A 138 -7.74 20.19 5.03
N LEU A 139 -6.53 19.87 5.50
CA LEU A 139 -6.10 20.17 6.87
C LEU A 139 -6.08 21.67 7.15
N GLY A 140 -5.48 22.48 6.27
CA GLY A 140 -5.41 23.93 6.44
C GLY A 140 -6.75 24.66 6.36
N LYS A 141 -7.82 24.00 5.90
CA LYS A 141 -9.20 24.52 5.95
C LYS A 141 -9.89 24.23 7.29
N HIS A 142 -9.44 23.20 8.01
CA HIS A 142 -10.03 22.74 9.27
C HIS A 142 -9.18 23.11 10.50
N ASP A 143 -8.05 23.79 10.30
CA ASP A 143 -7.25 24.49 11.31
C ASP A 143 -7.74 25.93 11.48
#